data_AF-A0A397VUD2-F1
#
_entry.id   AF-A0A397VUD2-F1
#
_cell.length_a   1.000
_cell.length_b   1.000
_cell.length_c   1.000
_cell.angle_alpha   90.00
_cell.angle_beta   90.00
_cell.angle_gamma   90.00
#
_symmetry.space_group_name_H-M   'P 1'
#
loop_
_entity.id
_entity.type
_entity.pdbx_description
1 polymer ?
#
loop_
_entity_poly.entity_id
_entity_poly.type
_entity_poly.pdbx_seq_one_letter_code
_entity_poly.pdbx_strand_id
1 'polypeptide(L)'
;MAQTCFFWFFESRNNPMSSPLTLFINGGPGCSSMIGLFQELGPCSSLPNGTNTTINPYSWNNVSNLLFVDQPVGAGFRMIWCAKFPQYASLPFHIFGEPYAGHYIPPFALMILSGTKDLLSVNLLNINIAVQKPMMNLKSIGIGDGWIDPMIQ
;
A
#
# COMPACT_ATOMS: atom_id res chain seq x y z
N MET A 1 -2.79 20.55 9.09
CA MET A 1 -1.88 20.54 7.92
C MET A 1 -2.38 19.51 6.93
N ALA A 2 -2.63 19.89 5.68
CA ALA A 2 -2.99 18.94 4.64
C ALA A 2 -1.70 18.26 4.16
N GLN A 3 -1.61 16.94 4.31
CA GLN A 3 -0.53 16.14 3.73
C GLN A 3 -0.91 15.78 2.30
N THR A 4 -0.07 16.17 1.35
CA THR A 4 -0.15 15.76 -0.06
C THR A 4 0.94 14.73 -0.33
N CYS A 5 0.55 13.53 -0.74
CA CYS A 5 1.47 12.48 -1.15
C CYS A 5 1.36 12.27 -2.65
N PHE A 6 2.49 12.09 -3.32
CA PHE A 6 2.50 11.60 -4.69
C PHE A 6 2.30 10.08 -4.67
N PHE A 7 1.50 9.57 -5.60
CA PHE A 7 1.36 8.13 -5.81
C PHE A 7 1.29 7.83 -7.30
N TRP A 8 1.70 6.62 -7.66
CA TRP A 8 1.48 6.06 -8.98
C TRP A 8 0.81 4.70 -8.84
N PHE A 9 -0.35 4.58 -9.48
CA PHE A 9 -1.17 3.38 -9.46
C PHE A 9 -1.17 2.70 -10.83
N PHE A 10 -1.04 1.37 -10.81
CA PHE A 10 -1.11 0.52 -11.99
C PHE A 10 -2.04 -0.64 -11.73
N GLU A 11 -3.04 -0.78 -12.59
CA GLU A 11 -3.97 -1.89 -12.50
C GLU A 11 -3.30 -3.23 -12.85
N SER A 12 -3.88 -4.30 -12.32
CA SER A 12 -3.52 -5.66 -12.70
C SER A 12 -3.73 -5.88 -14.20
N ARG A 13 -2.76 -6.50 -14.88
CA ARG A 13 -2.86 -6.84 -16.31
C ARG A 13 -3.93 -7.88 -16.61
N ASN A 14 -4.36 -8.64 -15.62
CA ASN A 14 -5.31 -9.74 -15.79
C ASN A 14 -6.75 -9.33 -15.48
N ASN A 15 -7.06 -9.01 -14.22
CA ASN A 15 -8.41 -8.58 -13.82
C ASN A 15 -8.36 -7.61 -12.64
N PRO A 16 -8.32 -6.29 -12.89
CA PRO A 16 -8.14 -5.27 -11.86
C PRO A 16 -9.18 -5.33 -10.73
N MET A 17 -10.43 -5.65 -11.07
CA MET A 17 -11.57 -5.60 -10.14
C MET A 17 -11.63 -6.78 -9.17
N SER A 18 -10.86 -7.84 -9.42
CA SER A 18 -10.79 -9.02 -8.53
C SER A 18 -9.37 -9.31 -8.03
N SER A 19 -8.36 -8.76 -8.69
CA SER A 19 -6.96 -8.87 -8.24
C SER A 19 -6.77 -8.11 -6.92
N PRO A 20 -5.88 -8.57 -6.03
CA PRO A 20 -5.53 -7.85 -4.80
C PRO A 20 -5.01 -6.43 -5.06
N LEU A 21 -4.96 -5.61 -4.02
CA LEU A 21 -4.27 -4.32 -4.01
C LEU A 21 -2.99 -4.46 -3.18
N THR A 22 -1.85 -4.13 -3.79
CA THR A 22 -0.54 -4.15 -3.14
C THR A 22 0.02 -2.74 -3.09
N LEU A 23 0.26 -2.24 -1.89
CA LEU A 23 1.01 -1.02 -1.64
C LEU A 23 2.50 -1.36 -1.54
N PHE A 24 3.34 -0.69 -2.32
CA PHE A 24 4.79 -0.77 -2.23
C PHE A 24 5.39 0.55 -1.74
N ILE A 25 6.29 0.47 -0.75
CA ILE A 25 6.95 1.64 -0.15
C ILE A 25 8.45 1.39 -0.06
N ASN A 26 9.27 2.25 -0.68
CA ASN A 26 10.71 2.24 -0.45
C ASN A 26 11.11 3.01 0.82
N GLY A 27 12.27 2.66 1.37
CA GLY A 27 12.84 3.08 2.65
C GLY A 27 13.81 4.27 2.57
N GLY A 28 14.97 4.16 3.23
CA GLY A 28 15.96 5.23 3.37
C GLY A 28 16.30 5.58 4.81
N PRO A 29 15.59 6.53 5.48
CA PRO A 29 14.33 7.20 5.15
C PRO A 29 14.44 8.27 4.05
N GLY A 30 13.33 8.60 3.37
CA GLY A 30 13.30 9.68 2.38
C GLY A 30 13.43 9.25 0.91
N CYS A 31 13.66 7.97 0.61
CA CYS A 31 13.71 7.52 -0.77
C CYS A 31 12.31 7.48 -1.40
N SER A 32 12.27 7.69 -2.72
CA SER A 32 11.03 7.60 -3.48
C SER A 32 10.67 6.14 -3.74
N SER A 33 9.38 5.82 -3.64
CA SER A 33 8.85 4.52 -4.04
C SER A 33 8.88 4.30 -5.56
N MET A 34 9.31 5.31 -6.32
CA MET A 34 9.55 5.18 -7.75
C MET A 34 10.79 4.33 -8.07
N ILE A 35 11.66 4.07 -7.09
CA ILE A 35 12.76 3.10 -7.24
C ILE A 35 12.15 1.71 -7.49
N GLY A 36 11.24 1.27 -6.62
CA GLY A 36 10.50 0.02 -6.80
C GLY A 36 9.70 -0.04 -8.10
N LEU A 37 9.15 1.11 -8.52
CA LEU A 37 8.42 1.21 -9.78
C LEU A 37 9.32 0.97 -11.00
N PHE A 38 10.46 1.65 -11.10
CA PHE A 38 11.24 1.68 -12.34
C PHE A 38 12.40 0.68 -12.38
N GLN A 39 12.84 0.19 -11.22
CA GLN A 39 14.06 -0.62 -11.11
C GLN A 39 13.80 -2.03 -10.56
N GLU A 40 12.67 -2.26 -9.88
CA GLU A 40 12.40 -3.53 -9.22
C GLU A 40 11.19 -4.25 -9.86
N LEU A 41 9.98 -3.93 -9.40
CA LEU A 41 8.79 -4.77 -9.60
C LEU A 41 7.65 -4.10 -10.37
N GLY A 42 7.82 -2.84 -10.75
CA GLY A 42 6.82 -2.13 -11.54
C GLY A 42 6.64 -2.67 -12.96
N PRO A 43 5.63 -2.15 -13.69
CA PRO A 43 5.18 -2.72 -14.95
C PRO A 43 6.21 -2.61 -16.08
N CYS A 44 7.08 -1.61 -16.01
CA CYS A 44 8.08 -1.35 -17.03
C CYS A 44 9.41 -0.96 -16.38
N SER A 45 10.51 -1.32 -17.04
CA SER A 45 11.86 -0.89 -16.67
C SER A 45 12.34 0.21 -17.60
N SER A 46 13.10 1.16 -17.04
CA SER A 46 13.75 2.19 -17.85
C SER A 46 14.84 1.56 -18.73
N LEU A 47 14.90 1.92 -20.01
CA LEU A 47 16.03 1.53 -20.85
C LEU A 47 17.30 2.30 -20.44
N PRO A 48 18.51 1.76 -20.70
CA PRO A 48 19.76 2.40 -20.28
C PRO A 48 19.95 3.84 -20.80
N ASN A 49 19.32 4.18 -21.93
CA ASN A 49 19.38 5.51 -22.53
C ASN A 49 18.36 6.50 -21.95
N GLY A 50 17.46 6.07 -21.06
CA GLY A 50 16.45 6.90 -20.39
C GLY A 50 15.36 7.47 -21.30
N THR A 51 15.29 7.10 -22.58
CA THR A 51 14.34 7.68 -23.53
C THR A 51 13.08 6.86 -23.74
N ASN A 52 13.10 5.59 -23.33
CA ASN A 52 11.96 4.69 -23.46
C ASN A 52 11.94 3.67 -22.33
N THR A 53 10.84 2.94 -22.22
CA THR A 53 10.67 1.86 -21.25
C THR A 53 10.40 0.54 -21.98
N THR A 54 10.76 -0.57 -21.35
CA THR A 54 10.38 -1.91 -21.80
C THR A 54 9.47 -2.57 -20.79
N ILE A 55 8.57 -3.44 -21.25
CA ILE A 55 7.71 -4.21 -20.36
C ILE A 55 8.57 -5.09 -19.45
N ASN A 56 8.29 -5.02 -18.16
CA ASN A 56 8.82 -5.98 -17.19
C ASN A 56 7.91 -7.23 -17.20
N PRO A 57 8.39 -8.38 -17.70
CA PRO A 57 7.60 -9.61 -17.73
C PRO A 57 7.37 -10.19 -16.33
N TYR A 58 8.18 -9.82 -15.35
CA TYR A 58 8.09 -10.27 -13.95
C TYR A 58 7.42 -9.25 -13.03
N SER A 59 6.77 -8.23 -13.60
CA SER A 59 6.10 -7.23 -12.79
C SER A 59 5.02 -7.85 -11.90
N TRP A 60 4.94 -7.37 -10.66
CA TRP A 60 3.89 -7.78 -9.75
C TRP A 60 2.50 -7.36 -10.22
N ASN A 61 2.40 -6.41 -11.17
CA ASN A 61 1.13 -6.05 -11.76
C ASN A 61 0.56 -7.12 -12.70
N ASN A 62 1.26 -8.23 -12.91
CA ASN A 62 0.68 -9.43 -13.50
C ASN A 62 -0.41 -10.05 -12.59
N VAL A 63 -0.34 -9.88 -11.26
CA VAL A 63 -1.26 -10.56 -10.32
C VAL A 63 -1.91 -9.63 -9.31
N SER A 64 -1.48 -8.37 -9.21
CA SER A 64 -2.01 -7.39 -8.25
C SER A 64 -2.19 -6.04 -8.91
N ASN A 65 -3.13 -5.25 -8.41
CA ASN A 65 -3.08 -3.81 -8.60
C ASN A 65 -1.92 -3.26 -7.76
N LEU A 66 -1.02 -2.49 -8.35
CA LEU A 66 0.17 -1.96 -7.68
C LEU A 66 0.02 -0.47 -7.41
N LEU A 67 0.30 -0.10 -6.18
CA LEU A 67 0.24 1.26 -5.70
C LEU A 67 1.60 1.62 -5.10
N PHE A 68 2.31 2.55 -5.73
CA PHE A 68 3.56 3.09 -5.23
C PHE A 68 3.29 4.46 -4.64
N VAL A 69 3.73 4.71 -3.40
CA VAL A 69 3.43 5.96 -2.69
C VAL A 69 4.71 6.55 -2.13
N ASP A 70 4.97 7.82 -2.43
CA ASP A 70 6.06 8.54 -1.78
C ASP A 70 5.65 8.95 -0.37
N GLN A 71 6.53 8.63 0.58
CA GLN A 71 6.29 8.86 2.00
C GLN A 71 6.31 10.36 2.36
N PRO A 72 5.59 10.78 3.43
CA PRO A 72 5.00 9.95 4.48
C PRO A 72 3.66 9.32 4.11
N VAL A 73 3.48 8.03 4.40
CA VAL A 73 2.20 7.32 4.28
C VAL A 73 1.55 7.27 5.65
N GLY A 74 0.31 7.76 5.76
CA GLY A 74 -0.42 7.82 7.03
C GLY A 74 -1.93 7.74 6.86
N ALA A 75 -2.67 8.05 7.93
CA ALA A 75 -4.14 7.99 7.93
C ALA A 75 -4.79 8.86 6.84
N GLY A 76 -4.17 10.00 6.50
CA GLY A 76 -4.64 10.89 5.43
C GLY A 76 -4.63 10.24 4.05
N PHE A 77 -3.56 9.50 3.73
CA PHE A 77 -3.47 8.76 2.46
C PHE A 77 -4.57 7.71 2.34
N ARG A 78 -4.79 6.92 3.39
CA ARG A 78 -5.85 5.89 3.44
C ARG A 78 -7.24 6.48 3.18
N MET A 79 -7.57 7.61 3.81
CA MET A 79 -8.85 8.28 3.60
C MET A 79 -9.02 8.77 2.16
N ILE A 80 -8.00 9.45 1.61
CA ILE A 80 -8.04 9.97 0.24
C ILE A 80 -8.14 8.83 -0.78
N TRP A 81 -7.39 7.74 -0.58
CA TRP A 81 -7.44 6.57 -1.44
C TRP A 81 -8.83 5.95 -1.48
N CYS A 82 -9.40 5.63 -0.31
CA CYS A 82 -10.74 5.04 -0.22
C CYS A 82 -11.83 5.96 -0.78
N ALA A 83 -11.70 7.28 -0.63
CA ALA A 83 -12.64 8.25 -1.18
C ALA A 83 -12.55 8.37 -2.71
N LYS A 84 -11.33 8.31 -3.27
CA LYS A 84 -11.09 8.48 -4.71
C LYS A 84 -11.24 7.20 -5.51
N PHE A 85 -10.95 6.05 -4.90
CA PHE A 85 -10.98 4.73 -5.54
C PHE A 85 -11.78 3.71 -4.70
N PRO A 86 -13.08 3.95 -4.47
CA PRO A 86 -13.91 3.09 -3.62
C PRO A 86 -14.00 1.65 -4.14
N GLN A 87 -13.87 1.44 -5.46
CA GLN A 87 -13.90 0.11 -6.07
C GLN A 87 -12.75 -0.81 -5.62
N TYR A 88 -11.63 -0.24 -5.17
CA TYR A 88 -10.46 -1.00 -4.72
C TYR A 88 -10.42 -1.18 -3.19
N ALA A 89 -11.30 -0.51 -2.44
CA ALA A 89 -11.25 -0.48 -0.98
C ALA A 89 -11.56 -1.83 -0.31
N SER A 90 -12.40 -2.67 -0.93
CA SER A 90 -12.79 -3.99 -0.40
C SER A 90 -11.84 -5.12 -0.77
N LEU A 91 -10.92 -4.88 -1.70
CA LEU A 91 -10.01 -5.92 -2.20
C LEU A 91 -9.03 -6.37 -1.10
N PRO A 92 -8.54 -7.62 -1.17
CA PRO A 92 -7.43 -8.06 -0.33
C PRO A 92 -6.27 -7.06 -0.45
N PHE A 93 -5.89 -6.46 0.68
CA PHE A 93 -4.89 -5.41 0.73
C PHE A 93 -3.58 -5.97 1.31
N HIS A 94 -2.47 -5.70 0.63
CA HIS A 94 -1.14 -6.14 1.03
C HIS A 94 -0.19 -4.95 1.07
N ILE A 95 0.76 -4.98 2.00
CA ILE A 95 1.77 -3.92 2.12
C ILE A 95 3.15 -4.57 2.02
N PHE A 96 3.94 -4.12 1.05
CA PHE A 96 5.32 -4.55 0.84
C PHE A 96 6.26 -3.35 0.78
N GLY A 97 7.55 -3.57 1.01
CA GLY A 97 8.53 -2.50 0.93
C GLY A 97 9.92 -2.91 1.40
N GLU A 98 10.89 -2.02 1.17
CA GLU A 98 12.31 -2.22 1.49
C GLU A 98 13.08 -0.89 1.53
N PRO A 99 14.24 -0.77 2.20
CA PRO A 99 14.65 -1.55 3.37
C PRO A 99 14.05 -0.93 4.64
N TYR A 100 14.23 0.38 4.84
CA TYR A 100 13.69 1.16 5.99
C TYR A 100 12.16 1.12 6.08
N ALA A 101 11.48 0.56 5.08
CA ALA A 101 10.09 0.13 5.19
C ALA A 101 9.83 -0.77 6.41
N GLY A 102 10.86 -1.43 6.97
CA GLY A 102 10.80 -2.12 8.26
C GLY A 102 10.33 -1.23 9.42
N HIS A 103 10.56 0.08 9.37
CA HIS A 103 10.02 1.04 10.35
C HIS A 103 8.67 1.65 9.93
N TYR A 104 8.27 1.54 8.66
CA TYR A 104 7.03 2.14 8.16
C TYR A 104 5.86 1.16 8.15
N ILE A 105 6.10 -0.08 7.70
CA ILE A 105 5.07 -1.08 7.46
C ILE A 105 4.42 -1.54 8.77
N PRO A 106 5.17 -1.91 9.84
CA PRO A 106 4.55 -2.34 11.09
C PRO A 106 3.61 -1.30 11.73
N PRO A 107 3.99 -0.03 11.94
CA PRO A 107 3.07 0.95 12.52
C PRO A 107 1.91 1.30 11.59
N PHE A 108 2.11 1.32 10.27
CA PHE A 108 1.03 1.56 9.32
C PHE A 108 0.01 0.40 9.29
N ALA A 109 0.48 -0.85 9.32
CA ALA A 109 -0.37 -2.03 9.45
C ALA A 109 -1.14 -2.01 10.77
N LEU A 110 -0.48 -1.68 11.88
CA LEU A 110 -1.13 -1.51 13.18
C LEU A 110 -2.21 -0.42 13.14
N MET A 111 -1.97 0.69 12.43
CA MET A 111 -2.98 1.75 12.25
C MET A 111 -4.19 1.27 11.44
N ILE A 112 -4.00 0.42 10.44
CA ILE A 112 -5.12 -0.16 9.66
C ILE A 112 -5.92 -1.13 10.52
N LEU A 113 -5.24 -2.01 11.26
CA LEU A 113 -5.86 -3.02 12.12
C LEU A 113 -6.54 -2.40 13.34
N SER A 114 -5.91 -1.39 13.96
CA SER A 114 -6.47 -0.72 15.14
C SER A 114 -7.71 0.11 14.82
N GLY A 115 -7.92 0.47 13.54
CA GLY A 115 -9.11 1.09 12.97
C GLY A 115 -9.49 2.45 13.58
N THR A 116 -9.93 3.39 12.76
CA THR A 116 -10.61 4.59 13.26
C THR A 116 -11.90 4.18 13.99
N LYS A 117 -12.13 4.76 15.18
CA LYS A 117 -13.29 4.51 16.07
C LYS A 117 -14.60 5.06 15.48
N ASP A 118 -14.98 4.68 14.26
CA ASP A 118 -16.22 5.13 13.66
C ASP A 118 -17.33 4.11 13.90
N LEU A 119 -18.31 4.53 14.71
CA LEU A 119 -19.43 3.77 15.24
C LEU A 119 -20.43 3.43 14.13
N LEU A 120 -20.63 2.14 13.82
CA LEU A 120 -21.80 1.67 13.08
C LEU A 120 -22.87 1.23 14.09
N SER A 121 -24.03 1.90 14.08
CA SER A 121 -25.19 1.52 14.89
C SER A 121 -25.92 0.33 14.25
N VAL A 122 -25.96 -0.79 14.96
CA VAL A 122 -26.81 -1.94 14.59
C VAL A 122 -27.86 -2.12 15.68
N ASN A 123 -29.13 -2.00 15.30
CA ASN A 123 -30.25 -2.04 16.23
C ASN A 123 -30.73 -3.48 16.45
N LEU A 124 -29.97 -4.26 17.21
CA LEU A 124 -30.37 -5.58 17.70
C LEU A 124 -30.17 -5.59 19.22
N LEU A 125 -31.28 -5.48 19.96
CA LEU A 125 -31.41 -5.61 21.42
C LEU A 125 -31.06 -4.40 22.32
N ASN A 126 -31.12 -3.14 21.86
CA ASN A 126 -30.77 -1.96 22.68
C ASN A 126 -29.33 -1.98 23.27
N ILE A 127 -28.45 -2.82 22.71
CA ILE A 127 -27.03 -2.84 23.07
C ILE A 127 -26.27 -2.35 21.84
N ASN A 128 -25.73 -1.14 21.91
CA ASN A 128 -24.85 -0.61 20.88
C ASN A 128 -23.48 -1.31 20.99
N ILE A 129 -23.33 -2.46 20.33
CA ILE A 129 -22.02 -3.10 20.15
C ILE A 129 -21.39 -2.52 18.89
N ALA A 130 -20.36 -1.69 19.05
CA ALA A 130 -19.59 -1.19 17.92
C ALA A 130 -18.82 -2.35 17.27
N VAL A 131 -19.27 -2.81 16.10
CA VAL A 131 -18.51 -3.78 15.29
C VAL A 131 -17.67 -3.00 14.28
N GLN A 132 -16.36 -3.06 14.50
CA GLN A 132 -15.33 -2.35 13.74
C GLN A 132 -15.13 -3.01 12.37
N LYS A 133 -15.29 -2.26 11.26
CA LYS A 133 -14.86 -2.71 9.93
C LYS A 133 -13.61 -1.93 9.51
N PRO A 134 -12.47 -2.60 9.25
CA PRO A 134 -11.29 -1.90 8.76
C PRO A 134 -11.59 -1.34 7.35
N MET A 135 -11.29 -0.05 7.10
CA MET A 135 -11.52 0.57 5.78
C MET A 135 -10.70 -0.07 4.64
N MET A 136 -9.65 -0.83 4.97
CA MET A 136 -8.89 -1.64 4.01
C MET A 136 -8.77 -3.07 4.55
N ASN A 137 -8.98 -4.06 3.69
CA ASN A 137 -8.97 -5.47 4.06
C ASN A 137 -7.55 -6.03 4.08
N LEU A 138 -6.73 -5.59 5.06
CA LEU A 138 -5.33 -6.02 5.19
C LEU A 138 -5.23 -7.54 5.36
N LYS A 139 -4.46 -8.20 4.47
CA LYS A 139 -4.24 -9.65 4.47
C LYS A 139 -2.81 -10.05 4.77
N SER A 140 -1.82 -9.29 4.32
CA SER A 140 -0.42 -9.57 4.63
C SER A 140 0.44 -8.32 4.61
N ILE A 141 1.60 -8.45 5.26
CA ILE A 141 2.72 -7.53 5.14
C ILE A 141 3.97 -8.31 4.70
N GLY A 142 4.88 -7.67 3.98
CA GLY A 142 6.20 -8.21 3.67
C GLY A 142 7.25 -7.10 3.66
N ILE A 143 8.45 -7.40 4.12
CA ILE A 143 9.55 -6.43 4.20
C ILE A 143 10.78 -7.10 3.58
N GLY A 144 11.24 -6.58 2.44
CA GLY A 144 12.48 -6.99 1.79
C GLY A 144 13.66 -6.28 2.45
N ASP A 145 14.73 -7.02 2.75
CA ASP A 145 15.99 -6.50 3.33
C ASP A 145 15.80 -5.44 4.42
N GLY A 146 14.82 -5.68 5.29
CA GLY A 146 14.28 -4.66 6.18
C GLY A 146 15.21 -4.30 7.32
N TRP A 147 15.42 -3.00 7.56
CA TRP A 147 15.97 -2.54 8.84
C TRP A 147 14.82 -2.44 9.85
N ILE A 148 14.82 -3.33 10.84
CA ILE A 148 13.72 -3.54 11.79
C ILE A 148 14.24 -3.44 13.23
N ASP A 149 15.34 -4.13 13.54
CA ASP A 149 15.99 -4.09 14.84
C ASP A 149 17.48 -3.72 14.68
N PRO A 150 17.83 -2.44 14.91
CA PRO A 150 19.21 -1.96 14.80
C PRO A 150 20.19 -2.66 15.74
N MET A 151 19.73 -3.35 16.78
CA MET A 151 20.62 -4.03 17.72
C MET A 151 21.03 -5.43 17.27
N ILE A 152 20.30 -6.02 16.32
CA ILE A 152 20.52 -7.40 15.85
C ILE A 152 21.15 -7.43 14.44
N GLN A 153 20.95 -6.37 13.65
CA GLN A 153 21.37 -6.28 12.24
C GLN A 153 22.64 -5.46 12.08
#